data_AF-A0ABD1P1G6-F1
#
_entry.id   AF-A0ABD1P1G6-F1
#
_cell.length_a   1.000
_cell.length_b   1.000
_cell.length_c   1.000
_cell.angle_alpha   90.00
_cell.angle_beta   90.00
_cell.angle_gamma   90.00
#
_symmetry.space_group_name_H-M   'P 1'
#
loop_
_entity.id
_entity.type
_entity.pdbx_description
1 polymer ?
#
loop_
_entity_poly.entity_id
_entity_poly.type
_entity_poly.pdbx_seq_one_letter_code
_entity_poly.pdbx_strand_id
1 'polypeptide(L)'
;MKKICLGAFLTVLVFLAPHSLDARFQVCKPSGKIKGKKPPPGKCVEDNDSFCCIPGKLYPTYKCSPPVSGTTKAILTLNSFEKGGDGGVPSKCDMKYHSDDIPVVALSTG
;
A
#
# COMPACT_ATOMS: atom_id res chain seq x y z
N MET A 1 -25.82 1.95 63.01
CA MET A 1 -26.23 2.72 61.81
C MET A 1 -25.01 2.93 60.93
N LYS A 2 -25.00 2.36 59.72
CA LYS A 2 -24.26 2.81 58.51
C LYS A 2 -24.52 1.78 57.42
N LYS A 3 -25.71 1.85 56.82
CA LYS A 3 -26.03 1.16 55.57
C LYS A 3 -25.29 1.95 54.48
N ILE A 4 -24.02 1.60 54.24
CA ILE A 4 -23.25 2.21 53.17
C ILE A 4 -23.88 1.72 51.86
N CYS A 5 -24.36 2.71 51.11
CA CYS A 5 -25.23 2.56 49.97
C CYS A 5 -24.51 1.76 48.87
N LEU A 6 -24.85 0.47 48.75
CA LEU A 6 -24.36 -0.43 47.70
C LEU A 6 -24.60 0.15 46.28
N GLY A 7 -25.56 1.07 46.15
CA GLY A 7 -25.87 1.77 44.90
C GLY A 7 -24.83 2.80 44.44
N ALA A 8 -23.97 3.31 45.34
CA ALA A 8 -22.96 4.32 44.97
C ALA A 8 -21.73 3.72 44.26
N PHE A 9 -21.45 2.43 44.46
CA PHE A 9 -20.36 1.74 43.75
C PHE A 9 -20.77 1.30 42.34
N LEU A 10 -22.06 1.00 42.13
CA LEU A 10 -22.57 0.57 40.82
C LEU A 10 -22.58 1.70 39.79
N THR A 11 -22.74 2.96 40.21
CA THR A 11 -22.76 4.10 39.29
C THR A 11 -21.36 4.47 38.78
N VAL A 12 -20.29 4.21 39.54
CA VAL A 12 -18.91 4.53 39.12
C VAL A 12 -18.41 3.58 38.03
N LEU A 13 -18.84 2.31 38.05
CA LEU A 13 -18.47 1.30 37.04
C LEU A 13 -19.06 1.59 35.64
N VAL A 14 -20.17 2.32 35.55
CA VAL A 14 -20.81 2.67 34.26
C VAL A 14 -20.05 3.80 33.53
N PHE A 15 -19.30 4.65 34.25
CA PHE A 15 -18.45 5.68 33.66
C PHE A 15 -17.08 5.16 33.18
N LEU A 16 -16.74 3.91 33.50
CA LEU A 16 -15.63 3.17 32.89
C LEU A 16 -16.12 2.34 31.69
N ALA A 17 -17.19 2.79 31.02
CA ALA A 17 -17.46 2.34 29.66
C ALA A 17 -16.14 2.51 28.88
N PRO A 18 -15.56 1.41 28.36
CA PRO A 18 -14.38 1.55 27.54
C PRO A 18 -14.81 2.47 26.42
N HIS A 19 -14.21 3.66 26.33
CA HIS A 19 -14.16 4.35 25.07
C HIS A 19 -13.66 3.30 24.11
N SER A 20 -14.57 2.76 23.31
CA SER A 20 -14.23 1.89 22.21
C SER A 20 -13.24 2.72 21.43
N LEU A 21 -11.95 2.47 21.66
CA LEU A 21 -10.93 2.90 20.74
C LEU A 21 -11.37 2.18 19.49
N ASP A 22 -12.10 2.90 18.64
CA ASP A 22 -12.33 2.56 17.26
C ASP A 22 -10.93 2.64 16.67
N ALA A 23 -10.12 1.61 16.98
CA ALA A 23 -8.85 1.32 16.37
C ALA A 23 -9.26 0.92 14.96
N ARG A 24 -9.64 1.93 14.18
CA ARG A 24 -9.75 1.83 12.75
C ARG A 24 -8.34 1.55 12.30
N PHE A 25 -7.98 0.28 12.30
CA PHE A 25 -7.04 -0.25 11.35
C PHE A 25 -7.69 0.09 10.00
N GLN A 26 -7.40 1.28 9.48
CA GLN A 26 -7.89 1.72 8.19
C GLN A 26 -7.22 0.79 7.19
N VAL A 27 -7.90 -0.32 6.90
CA VAL A 27 -7.47 -1.27 5.89
C VAL A 27 -7.31 -0.48 4.60
N CYS A 28 -6.13 -0.52 4.00
CA CYS A 28 -5.86 0.18 2.76
C CYS A 28 -6.86 -0.26 1.68
N LYS A 29 -7.61 0.70 1.13
CA LYS A 29 -8.60 0.49 0.09
C LYS A 29 -8.13 1.14 -1.22
N PRO A 30 -8.63 0.67 -2.38
CA PRO A 30 -8.39 1.34 -3.64
C PRO A 30 -8.80 2.82 -3.57
N SER A 31 -7.89 3.69 -4.00
CA SER A 31 -8.11 5.14 -4.09
C SER A 31 -8.85 5.56 -5.36
N GLY A 32 -8.90 4.67 -6.37
CA GLY A 32 -9.52 4.93 -7.66
C GLY A 32 -9.36 3.77 -8.62
N LYS A 33 -9.69 4.02 -9.90
CA LYS A 33 -9.51 3.08 -11.01
C LYS A 33 -9.02 3.82 -12.25
N ILE A 34 -8.17 3.17 -13.03
CA ILE A 34 -7.78 3.63 -14.37
C ILE A 34 -8.27 2.63 -15.42
N LYS A 35 -8.66 3.13 -16.59
CA LYS A 35 -9.08 2.30 -17.72
C LYS A 35 -7.89 2.05 -18.64
N GLY A 36 -7.58 0.78 -18.89
CA GLY A 36 -6.55 0.37 -19.84
C GLY A 36 -6.83 0.92 -21.23
N LYS A 37 -5.80 1.45 -21.87
CA LYS A 37 -5.83 2.00 -23.23
C LYS A 37 -4.85 1.21 -24.10
N LYS A 38 -5.10 1.21 -25.41
CA LYS A 38 -4.14 0.69 -26.38
C LYS A 38 -2.81 1.44 -26.22
N PRO A 39 -1.67 0.76 -25.99
CA PRO A 39 -0.38 1.40 -25.85
C PRO A 39 0.04 2.08 -27.16
N PRO A 40 0.83 3.17 -27.11
CA PRO A 40 1.46 3.72 -28.31
C PRO A 40 2.35 2.68 -29.00
N PRO A 41 2.54 2.76 -30.34
CA PRO A 41 3.39 1.82 -31.07
C PRO A 41 4.80 1.73 -30.46
N GLY A 42 5.29 0.51 -30.23
CA GLY A 42 6.63 0.24 -29.69
C GLY A 42 6.84 0.60 -28.21
N LYS A 43 5.80 1.05 -27.48
CA LYS A 43 5.90 1.39 -26.05
C LYS A 43 5.48 0.28 -25.11
N CYS A 44 4.71 -0.67 -25.61
CA CYS A 44 4.41 -1.91 -24.92
C CYS A 44 4.44 -3.00 -25.98
N VAL A 45 5.46 -3.84 -25.93
CA VAL A 45 5.59 -4.99 -26.79
C VAL A 45 4.91 -6.12 -26.06
N GLU A 46 3.88 -6.74 -26.63
CA GLU A 46 3.28 -7.95 -26.07
C GLU A 46 4.24 -9.12 -26.31
N ASP A 47 5.24 -9.27 -25.44
CA ASP A 47 6.04 -10.47 -25.27
C ASP A 47 5.56 -11.28 -24.05
N ASN A 48 6.17 -12.45 -23.80
CA ASN A 48 5.71 -13.38 -22.75
C ASN A 48 5.79 -12.82 -21.32
N ASP A 49 6.55 -11.75 -21.06
CA ASP A 49 6.77 -11.18 -19.72
C ASP A 49 6.23 -9.74 -19.56
N SER A 50 5.78 -9.12 -20.66
CA SER A 50 5.20 -7.78 -20.67
C SER A 50 3.74 -7.76 -20.20
N PHE A 51 3.47 -7.01 -19.14
CA PHE A 51 2.11 -6.79 -18.64
C PHE A 51 1.49 -5.52 -19.24
N CYS A 52 1.16 -5.56 -20.54
CA CYS A 52 0.42 -4.46 -21.16
C CYS A 52 -0.98 -4.30 -20.56
N CYS A 53 -1.43 -3.05 -20.42
CA CYS A 53 -2.80 -2.75 -19.99
C CYS A 53 -3.80 -3.24 -21.05
N ILE A 54 -4.71 -4.12 -20.66
CA ILE A 54 -5.75 -4.64 -21.54
C ILE A 54 -6.76 -3.51 -21.85
N PRO A 55 -6.98 -3.17 -23.13
CA PRO A 55 -7.92 -2.12 -23.50
C PRO A 55 -9.31 -2.35 -22.90
N GLY A 56 -9.84 -1.32 -22.23
CA GLY A 56 -11.16 -1.38 -21.61
C GLY A 56 -11.21 -1.94 -20.18
N LYS A 57 -10.19 -2.71 -19.75
CA LYS A 57 -10.12 -3.25 -18.38
C LYS A 57 -9.89 -2.13 -17.36
N LEU A 58 -10.57 -2.21 -16.22
CA LEU A 58 -10.37 -1.29 -15.10
C LEU A 58 -9.34 -1.87 -14.13
N TYR A 59 -8.30 -1.09 -13.82
CA TYR A 59 -7.24 -1.43 -12.88
C TYR A 59 -7.34 -0.53 -11.63
N PRO A 60 -7.33 -1.08 -10.41
CA PRO A 60 -7.38 -0.27 -9.20
C PRO A 60 -6.09 0.53 -9.01
N THR A 61 -6.20 1.74 -8.46
CA THR A 61 -5.05 2.53 -8.02
C THR A 61 -5.03 2.67 -6.51
N TYR A 62 -3.84 2.71 -5.92
CA TYR A 62 -3.66 2.83 -4.47
C TYR A 62 -2.78 4.04 -4.14
N LYS A 63 -3.15 4.73 -3.07
CA LYS A 63 -2.34 5.79 -2.43
C LYS A 63 -1.95 5.39 -1.00
N CYS A 64 -2.02 4.10 -0.71
CA CYS A 64 -1.71 3.49 0.56
C CYS A 64 -1.15 2.09 0.32
N SER A 65 -0.47 1.55 1.33
CA SER A 65 -0.02 0.17 1.39
C SER A 65 -0.52 -0.50 2.68
N PRO A 66 -0.44 -1.84 2.80
CA PRO A 66 -0.66 -2.52 4.06
C PRO A 66 0.25 -1.96 5.18
N PRO A 67 -0.19 -2.03 6.44
CA PRO A 67 0.57 -1.50 7.56
C PRO A 67 1.96 -2.15 7.69
N VAL A 68 2.94 -1.32 8.03
CA VAL A 68 4.33 -1.72 8.21
C VAL A 68 4.53 -2.27 9.63
N SER A 69 5.23 -3.40 9.71
CA SER A 69 5.67 -4.06 10.95
C SER A 69 7.12 -4.54 10.81
N GLY A 70 7.73 -5.01 11.90
CA GLY A 70 9.09 -5.58 11.86
C GLY A 70 9.25 -6.78 10.91
N THR A 71 8.14 -7.42 10.53
CA THR A 71 8.09 -8.54 9.57
C THR A 71 6.96 -8.32 8.56
N THR A 72 7.01 -7.19 7.85
CA THR A 72 5.99 -6.85 6.85
C THR A 72 5.99 -7.86 5.71
N LYS A 73 4.84 -8.50 5.46
CA LYS A 73 4.68 -9.40 4.32
C LYS A 73 4.62 -8.57 3.04
N ALA A 74 5.38 -8.98 2.02
CA ALA A 74 5.42 -8.33 0.71
C ALA A 74 5.58 -9.38 -0.40
N ILE A 75 5.32 -8.95 -1.64
CA ILE A 75 5.65 -9.72 -2.84
C ILE A 75 6.92 -9.08 -3.41
N LEU A 76 7.97 -9.88 -3.58
CA LEU A 76 9.19 -9.44 -4.25
C LEU A 76 9.04 -9.64 -5.76
N THR A 77 9.26 -8.57 -6.53
CA THR A 77 9.34 -8.60 -8.00
C THR A 77 10.74 -8.21 -8.44
N LEU A 78 11.14 -8.65 -9.63
CA LEU A 78 12.43 -8.29 -10.23
C LEU A 78 12.25 -7.06 -11.13
N ASN A 79 13.22 -6.14 -11.11
CA ASN A 79 13.25 -4.94 -11.94
C ASN A 79 14.69 -4.49 -12.18
N SER A 80 15.06 -4.17 -13.41
CA SER A 80 16.31 -3.48 -13.72
C SER A 80 16.19 -1.96 -13.50
N PHE A 81 17.13 -1.40 -12.72
CA PHE A 81 17.22 0.04 -12.44
C PHE A 81 18.24 0.77 -13.33
N GLU A 82 18.81 0.05 -14.28
CA GLU A 82 19.78 0.57 -15.24
C GLU A 82 19.15 1.47 -16.30
N LYS A 83 19.99 2.27 -16.94
CA LYS A 83 19.56 3.11 -18.05
C LYS A 83 19.19 2.22 -19.24
N GLY A 84 17.92 2.27 -19.63
CA GLY A 84 17.39 1.44 -20.72
C GLY A 84 16.87 0.07 -20.28
N GLY A 85 16.92 -0.23 -18.98
CA GLY A 85 16.22 -1.36 -18.37
C GLY A 85 14.73 -1.07 -18.13
N ASP A 86 14.09 -1.92 -17.34
CA ASP A 86 12.65 -1.95 -17.10
C ASP A 86 12.08 -0.64 -16.54
N GLY A 87 12.84 0.02 -15.64
CA GLY A 87 12.38 1.22 -14.93
C GLY A 87 12.15 2.43 -15.84
N GLY A 88 12.74 2.45 -17.04
CA GLY A 88 12.64 3.52 -18.05
C GLY A 88 13.27 4.86 -17.66
N VAL A 89 12.95 5.39 -16.48
CA VAL A 89 13.38 6.70 -15.95
C VAL A 89 14.29 6.53 -14.73
N PRO A 90 15.06 7.58 -14.34
CA PRO A 90 15.86 7.54 -13.12
C PRO A 90 15.02 7.36 -11.86
N SER A 91 15.63 6.80 -10.81
CA SER A 91 15.02 6.54 -9.52
C SER A 91 14.56 7.83 -8.84
N LYS A 92 13.37 7.79 -8.24
CA LYS A 92 12.71 9.00 -7.72
C LYS A 92 13.45 9.68 -6.56
N CYS A 93 14.16 8.89 -5.73
CA CYS A 93 14.80 9.38 -4.51
C CYS A 93 16.02 10.25 -4.79
N ASP A 94 16.81 9.92 -5.81
CA ASP A 94 18.11 10.54 -6.09
C ASP A 94 18.32 10.96 -7.54
N MET A 95 17.30 10.76 -8.39
CA MET A 95 17.29 11.10 -9.81
C MET A 95 18.40 10.41 -10.62
N LYS A 96 18.80 9.19 -10.22
CA LYS A 96 19.85 8.41 -10.89
C LYS A 96 19.37 7.03 -11.33
N TYR A 97 20.08 6.47 -12.32
CA TYR A 97 20.04 5.04 -12.62
C TYR A 97 21.00 4.31 -11.70
N HIS A 98 20.70 3.06 -11.38
CA HIS A 98 21.53 2.20 -10.53
C HIS A 98 21.88 0.94 -11.29
N SER A 99 23.10 0.44 -11.13
CA SER A 99 23.49 -0.84 -11.74
C SER A 99 22.74 -1.99 -11.08
N ASP A 100 22.45 -3.03 -11.86
CA ASP A 100 21.74 -4.21 -11.38
C ASP A 100 22.56 -5.03 -10.36
N ASP A 101 23.87 -4.78 -10.25
CA ASP A 101 24.75 -5.34 -9.22
C ASP A 101 24.59 -4.65 -7.84
N ILE A 102 23.87 -3.52 -7.76
CA ILE A 102 23.65 -2.78 -6.52
C ILE A 102 22.31 -3.19 -5.91
N PRO A 103 22.27 -3.64 -4.64
CA PRO A 103 21.02 -4.04 -4.00
C PRO A 103 20.16 -2.81 -3.66
N VAL A 104 19.30 -2.41 -4.60
CA VAL A 104 18.31 -1.35 -4.45
C VAL A 104 16.89 -1.87 -4.67
N VAL A 105 15.91 -1.19 -4.11
CA VAL A 105 14.49 -1.58 -4.21
C VAL A 105 13.61 -0.35 -4.48
N ALA A 106 12.48 -0.59 -5.15
CA ALA A 106 11.35 0.31 -5.17
C ALA A 106 10.24 -0.25 -4.28
N LEU A 107 9.54 0.63 -3.58
CA LEU A 107 8.38 0.27 -2.75
C LEU A 107 7.11 0.81 -3.40
N SER A 108 6.02 0.05 -3.26
CA SER A 108 4.68 0.53 -3.59
C SER A 108 4.35 1.81 -2.82
N THR A 109 3.53 2.67 -3.40
CA THR A 109 2.99 3.86 -2.71
C THR A 109 2.33 3.45 -1.39
N GLY A 110 2.75 4.05 -0.28
CA GLY A 110 2.33 3.75 1.09
C GLY A 110 1.67 4.93 1.78
#